data_AF-A0A661G2C1-F1
#
_entry.id   AF-A0A661G2C1-F1
#
_cell.length_a   1.000
_cell.length_b   1.000
_cell.length_c   1.000
_cell.angle_alpha   90.00
_cell.angle_beta   90.00
_cell.angle_gamma   90.00
#
_symmetry.space_group_name_H-M   'P 1'
#
loop_
_entity.id
_entity.type
_entity.pdbx_description
1 polymer ?
#
loop_
_entity_poly.entity_id
_entity_poly.type
_entity_poly.pdbx_seq_one_letter_code
_entity_poly.pdbx_strand_id
1 'polypeptide(L)' 'MSEEDPTIDVELEALDEPVNEPGGRSDIPVLPLRDVVVYPHMVIPLFVGRDKSIVALDLAMNASKKILLIAQQKAD' A
#
# COMPACT_ATOMS: atom_id res chain seq x y z
N MET A 1 -54.47 5.13 -15.28
CA MET A 1 -54.02 6.33 -14.52
C MET A 1 -53.62 5.80 -13.16
N SER A 2 -52.38 6.12 -12.75
CA SER A 2 -51.57 5.42 -11.73
C SER A 2 -51.00 4.10 -12.27
N GLU A 3 -49.72 3.77 -12.15
CA GLU A 3 -48.60 4.37 -11.41
C GLU A 3 -47.44 4.72 -12.35
N GLU A 4 -46.84 5.89 -12.13
CA GLU A 4 -45.48 6.19 -12.57
C GLU A 4 -44.56 5.23 -11.81
N ASP A 5 -43.87 4.35 -12.53
CA ASP A 5 -42.81 3.54 -11.95
C ASP A 5 -41.59 4.46 -11.78
N PRO A 6 -41.17 4.81 -10.55
CA PRO A 6 -39.99 5.64 -10.37
C PRO A 6 -38.80 4.79 -10.80
N THR A 7 -38.18 5.17 -11.92
CA THR A 7 -36.86 4.63 -12.26
C THR A 7 -35.96 5.05 -11.11
N ILE A 8 -35.67 4.11 -10.21
CA ILE A 8 -34.72 4.31 -9.13
C ILE A 8 -33.37 4.55 -9.82
N ASP A 9 -32.90 5.79 -9.74
CA ASP A 9 -31.53 6.17 -10.01
C ASP A 9 -30.62 5.44 -9.03
N VAL A 10 -30.30 4.18 -9.35
CA VAL A 10 -29.19 3.47 -8.71
C VAL A 10 -27.93 3.93 -9.43
N GLU A 11 -27.47 5.14 -9.15
CA GLU A 11 -26.05 5.44 -9.26
C GLU A 11 -25.36 4.55 -8.23
N LEU A 12 -24.94 3.38 -8.72
CA LEU A 12 -24.10 2.45 -8.01
C LEU A 12 -22.73 3.11 -7.89
N GLU A 13 -22.55 3.98 -6.89
CA GLU A 13 -21.22 4.38 -6.42
C GLU A 13 -20.56 3.13 -5.84
N ALA A 14 -19.93 2.34 -6.71
CA ALA A 14 -19.02 1.30 -6.31
C ALA A 14 -17.77 1.95 -5.70
N LEU A 15 -17.84 2.27 -4.41
CA LEU A 15 -16.68 2.50 -3.55
C LEU A 15 -16.08 1.16 -3.16
N ASP A 16 -15.56 0.41 -4.13
CA ASP A 16 -14.58 -0.64 -3.81
C ASP A 16 -13.21 -0.06 -4.13
N GLU A 17 -12.50 0.34 -3.07
CA GLU A 17 -11.03 0.44 -3.12
C GLU A 17 -10.50 -0.83 -3.79
N PRO A 18 -9.51 -0.76 -4.69
CA PRO A 18 -9.07 -1.91 -5.47
C PRO A 18 -8.78 -3.07 -4.52
N VAL A 19 -9.70 -4.05 -4.53
CA VAL A 19 -9.56 -5.31 -3.81
C VAL A 19 -8.26 -5.90 -4.31
N ASN A 20 -7.32 -6.11 -3.39
CA ASN A 20 -6.05 -6.77 -3.63
C ASN A 20 -6.35 -8.16 -4.20
N GLU A 21 -6.42 -8.27 -5.52
CA GLU A 21 -6.59 -9.54 -6.22
C GLU A 21 -5.41 -10.44 -5.83
N PRO A 22 -5.65 -11.60 -5.18
CA PRO A 22 -4.59 -12.55 -4.88
C PRO A 22 -4.10 -13.14 -6.21
N GLY A 23 -3.11 -12.48 -6.82
CA GLY A 23 -2.60 -12.82 -8.16
C GLY A 23 -2.18 -11.62 -9.01
N GLY A 24 -2.60 -10.40 -8.65
CA GLY A 24 -2.13 -9.18 -9.30
C GLY A 24 -0.68 -8.87 -8.90
N ARG A 25 0.25 -8.84 -9.87
CA ARG A 25 1.60 -8.31 -9.63
C ARG A 25 1.50 -6.81 -9.38
N SER A 26 1.44 -6.41 -8.11
CA SER A 26 1.61 -5.02 -7.71
C SER A 26 3.09 -4.76 -7.45
N ASP A 27 3.66 -3.80 -8.17
CA ASP A 27 5.04 -3.35 -7.95
C ASP A 27 5.07 -2.47 -6.69
N ILE A 28 5.32 -3.10 -5.54
CA ILE A 28 5.45 -2.42 -4.25
C ILE A 28 6.93 -2.20 -3.93
N PRO A 29 7.39 -0.97 -3.68
CA PRO A 29 8.75 -0.70 -3.25
C PRO A 29 9.09 -1.43 -1.94
N VAL A 30 10.32 -1.91 -1.83
CA VAL A 30 10.80 -2.66 -0.66
C VAL A 30 11.86 -1.88 0.10
N LEU A 31 11.78 -1.90 1.43
CA LEU A 31 12.78 -1.33 2.32
C LEU A 31 13.30 -2.42 3.28
N PRO A 32 14.56 -2.85 3.12
CA PRO A 32 15.15 -3.82 4.02
C PRO A 32 15.49 -3.20 5.37
N LEU A 33 15.20 -3.92 6.45
CA LEU A 33 15.53 -3.58 7.83
C LEU A 33 16.47 -4.64 8.42
N ARG A 34 17.57 -4.17 9.01
CA ARG A 34 18.58 -5.01 9.67
C ARG A 34 18.39 -5.06 11.17
N ASP A 35 18.28 -3.88 11.78
CA ASP A 35 18.40 -3.73 13.23
C ASP A 35 17.06 -3.89 13.96
N VAL A 36 15.94 -3.89 13.22
CA VAL A 36 14.59 -3.92 13.78
C VAL A 36 13.63 -4.76 12.91
N VAL A 37 12.65 -5.38 13.57
CA VAL A 37 11.50 -6.02 12.92
C VAL A 37 10.24 -5.31 13.40
N VAL A 38 9.44 -4.80 12.46
CA VAL A 38 8.26 -4.00 12.74
C VAL A 38 7.01 -4.86 12.60
N TYR A 39 6.15 -4.83 13.61
CA TYR A 39 4.84 -5.48 13.60
C TYR A 39 3.72 -4.44 13.38
N PRO A 40 2.51 -4.88 12.97
CA PRO A 40 1.37 -4.00 12.82
C PRO A 40 1.12 -3.12 14.05
N HIS A 41 0.60 -1.92 13.83
CA HIS A 41 0.32 -0.89 14.84
C HIS A 41 1.53 -0.22 15.51
N MET A 42 2.77 -0.60 15.16
CA MET A 42 3.97 0.07 15.66
C MET A 42 4.24 1.39 14.91
N VAL A 43 4.65 2.42 15.65
CA VAL A 43 5.19 3.67 15.09
C VAL A 43 6.65 3.78 15.50
N ILE A 44 7.56 3.70 14.52
CA ILE A 44 9.02 3.74 14.75
C ILE A 44 9.67 4.68 13.72
N PRO A 45 10.52 5.63 14.16
CA PRO A 45 11.34 6.40 13.23
C PRO A 45 12.43 5.51 12.62
N LEU A 46 12.60 5.58 11.30
CA LEU A 46 13.62 4.85 10.58
C LEU A 46 14.65 5.83 9.99
N PHE A 47 15.93 5.50 10.11
CA PHE A 47 17.00 6.22 9.42
C PHE A 47 17.36 5.50 8.12
N VAL A 48 17.24 6.19 7.00
CA VAL A 48 17.54 5.64 5.66
C VAL A 48 18.73 6.40 5.08
N GLY A 49 19.80 5.68 4.73
CA GLY A 49 21.05 6.28 4.26
C GLY A 49 21.69 5.65 3.02
N ARG A 50 21.15 4.54 2.50
CA ARG A 50 21.65 3.91 1.26
C ARG A 50 20.87 4.48 0.07
N ASP A 51 21.54 4.89 -1.00
CA ASP A 51 20.91 5.51 -2.17
C ASP A 51 19.71 4.71 -2.70
N LYS A 52 19.86 3.39 -2.84
CA LYS A 52 18.78 2.50 -3.31
C LYS A 52 17.56 2.51 -2.38
N SER A 53 17.78 2.63 -1.07
CA SER A 53 16.71 2.67 -0.08
C SER A 53 16.02 4.03 -0.07
N ILE A 54 16.76 5.12 -0.31
CA ILE A 54 16.20 6.47 -0.46
C ILE A 54 15.29 6.51 -1.69
N VAL A 55 15.76 6.01 -2.85
CA VAL A 55 14.94 5.95 -4.07
C VAL A 55 13.68 5.11 -3.87
N ALA A 56 13.78 3.95 -3.23
CA ALA A 56 12.61 3.10 -2.95
C ALA A 56 11.59 3.81 -2.03
N LEU A 57 12.07 4.54 -1.03
CA LEU A 57 11.22 5.35 -0.15
C LEU A 57 10.54 6.47 -0.91
N ASP A 58 11.27 7.22 -1.75
CA ASP A 58 10.71 8.30 -2.57
C ASP A 58 9.62 7.77 -3.51
N LEU A 59 9.84 6.62 -4.15
CA LEU A 59 8.82 5.97 -5.00
C LEU A 59 7.57 5.60 -4.20
N ALA A 60 7.72 5.05 -3.00
CA ALA A 60 6.58 4.71 -2.15
C ALA A 60 5.81 5.95 -1.70
N MET A 61 6.52 7.02 -1.34
CA MET A 61 5.94 8.29 -0.87
C MET A 61 5.18 9.03 -1.99
N ASN A 62 5.65 8.94 -3.23
CA ASN A 62 5.00 9.53 -4.40
C ASN A 62 3.84 8.68 -4.96
N ALA A 63 3.76 7.41 -4.57
CA ALA A 63 2.67 6.50 -4.93
C ALA A 63 1.59 6.48 -3.82
N SER A 64 1.20 5.29 -3.36
CA SER A 64 0.13 5.12 -2.36
C SER A 64 0.61 5.19 -0.91
N LYS A 65 1.83 5.68 -0.65
CA LYS A 65 2.49 5.66 0.68
C LYS A 65 2.59 4.26 1.30
N LYS A 66 2.56 3.23 0.45
CA LYS A 66 2.70 1.82 0.83
C LYS A 66 4.13 1.39 0.52
N ILE A 67 4.79 0.78 1.49
CA ILE A 67 6.14 0.23 1.37
C ILE A 67 6.19 -1.11 2.08
N LEU A 68 6.89 -2.08 1.50
CA LEU A 68 7.07 -3.39 2.11
C LEU A 68 8.37 -3.41 2.90
N LEU A 69 8.25 -3.57 4.21
CA LEU A 69 9.40 -3.75 5.10
C LEU A 69 9.80 -5.22 5.13
N ILE A 70 11.07 -5.52 4.85
CA ILE A 70 11.59 -6.89 4.90
C ILE A 70 12.70 -7.02 5.94
N ALA A 71 12.64 -8.07 6.75
CA ALA A 71 13.74 -8.41 7.65
C ALA A 71 14.88 -9.06 6.85
N GLN A 72 16.12 -8.66 7.14
CA GLN A 72 17.29 -9.28 6.54
C GLN A 72 17.79 -10.45 7.39
N GLN A 73 18.07 -11.59 6.74
CA GLN A 73 18.66 -12.76 7.42
C GLN A 73 20.16 -12.61 7.71
N LYS A 74 20.87 -11.81 6.90
CA LYS A 74 22.31 -11.57 7.01
C LYS A 74 22.60 -10.08 6.76
N ALA A 75 23.63 -9.58 7.42
CA ALA A 75 23.92 -8.15 7.55
C ALA A 75 25.10 -7.64 6.69
N ASP A 76 25.48 -8.35 5.62
CA ASP A 76 26.56 -7.92 4.69
C ASP A 76 26.09 -6.87 3.68
#